data_AF-A0A1W0WJJ2-F1
#
_entry.id   AF-A0A1W0WJJ2-F1
#
_cell.length_a   1.000
_cell.length_b   1.000
_cell.length_c   1.000
_cell.angle_alpha   90.00
_cell.angle_beta   90.00
_cell.angle_gamma   90.00
#
_symmetry.space_group_name_H-M   'P 1'
#
loop_
_entity.id
_entity.type
_entity.pdbx_description
1 polymer ?
#
loop_
_entity_poly.entity_id
_entity_poly.type
_entity_poly.pdbx_seq_one_letter_code
_entity_poly.pdbx_strand_id
1 'polypeptide(L)'
;MRLTVVSLWAKWPRGSVWIGKHRLIRPMGAGARSTQLKRLLWEYETMRILAKPYLTEAQEASQPDWTKAQEDLARHEAMRLNMRKHPHRLMEDHLNHLECGRQFE
;
A
#
# COMPACT_ATOMS: atom_id res chain seq x y z
N MET A 1 18.11 -15.17 36.40
CA MET A 1 16.83 -15.06 37.14
C MET A 1 15.87 -16.13 36.62
N ARG A 2 15.44 -17.08 37.46
CA ARG A 2 14.48 -18.12 37.05
C ARG A 2 13.09 -17.49 36.96
N LEU A 3 12.60 -17.26 35.74
CA LEU A 3 11.23 -16.81 35.48
C LEU A 3 10.29 -18.00 35.69
N THR A 4 9.60 -18.05 36.83
CA THR A 4 8.51 -19.01 37.04
C THR A 4 7.30 -18.56 36.23
N VAL A 5 6.62 -19.50 35.58
CA VAL A 5 5.42 -19.27 34.75
C VAL A 5 4.38 -18.42 35.49
N VAL A 6 4.24 -18.61 36.80
CA VAL A 6 3.34 -17.83 37.68
C VAL A 6 3.61 -16.32 37.66
N SER A 7 4.89 -15.91 37.64
CA SER A 7 5.26 -14.49 37.58
C SER A 7 4.94 -13.83 36.24
N LEU A 8 4.84 -14.63 35.17
CA LEU A 8 4.42 -14.18 33.85
C LEU A 8 2.92 -13.92 33.84
N TRP A 9 2.11 -14.88 34.33
CA TRP A 9 0.65 -14.75 34.38
C TRP A 9 0.17 -13.62 35.29
N ALA A 10 0.87 -13.34 36.40
CA ALA A 10 0.55 -12.21 37.29
C ALA A 10 0.80 -10.82 36.67
N LYS A 11 1.67 -10.72 35.65
CA LYS A 11 2.02 -9.46 34.98
C LYS A 11 1.19 -9.17 33.72
N TRP A 12 0.36 -10.10 33.28
CA TRP A 12 -0.48 -9.89 32.09
C TRP A 12 -1.75 -9.11 32.46
N PRO A 13 -2.12 -8.08 31.69
CA PRO A 13 -3.37 -7.35 31.90
C PRO A 13 -4.56 -8.29 31.74
N ARG A 14 -5.57 -8.14 32.61
CA ARG A 14 -6.85 -8.84 32.47
C ARG A 14 -7.66 -8.18 31.35
N GLY A 15 -7.91 -8.90 30.26
CA GLY A 15 -8.63 -8.39 29.08
C GLY A 15 -7.71 -8.15 27.88
N SER A 16 -8.03 -7.15 27.04
CA SER A 16 -7.21 -6.85 25.85
C SER A 16 -5.83 -6.33 26.25
N VAL A 17 -4.78 -6.92 25.68
CA VAL A 17 -3.38 -6.58 25.98
C VAL A 17 -3.01 -5.17 25.51
N TRP A 18 -3.60 -4.73 24.40
CA TRP A 18 -3.21 -3.52 23.69
C TRP A 18 -4.19 -2.35 23.88
N ILE A 19 -5.35 -2.59 24.50
CA ILE A 19 -6.46 -1.64 24.58
C ILE A 19 -7.03 -1.61 26.01
N GLY A 20 -7.60 -0.47 26.43
CA GLY A 20 -8.23 -0.31 27.74
C GLY A 20 -7.29 0.31 28.79
N LYS A 21 -7.75 0.34 30.05
CA LYS A 21 -7.06 1.03 31.16
C LYS A 21 -5.75 0.34 31.56
N HIS A 22 -5.75 -0.99 31.62
CA HIS A 22 -4.59 -1.78 32.00
C HIS A 22 -4.06 -2.50 30.75
N ARG A 23 -2.99 -1.97 30.16
CA ARG A 23 -2.38 -2.47 28.91
C ARG A 23 -0.91 -2.82 29.11
N LEU A 24 -0.38 -3.68 28.24
CA LEU A 24 1.05 -3.98 28.22
C LEU A 24 1.80 -2.89 27.45
N ILE A 25 2.55 -2.06 28.17
CA ILE A 25 3.40 -1.04 27.54
C ILE A 25 4.73 -1.69 27.16
N ARG A 26 4.98 -1.82 25.85
CA ARG A 26 6.28 -2.30 25.35
C ARG A 26 7.32 -1.17 25.47
N PRO A 27 8.41 -1.34 26.22
CA PRO A 27 9.47 -0.34 26.26
C PRO A 27 10.19 -0.26 24.90
N MET A 28 10.64 0.93 24.53
CA MET A 28 11.35 1.13 23.27
C MET A 28 12.79 0.56 23.36
N GLY A 29 13.02 -0.53 22.63
CA GLY A 29 14.34 -1.15 22.52
C GLY A 29 15.36 -0.24 21.81
N ALA A 30 16.65 -0.51 22.01
CA ALA A 30 17.73 0.22 21.35
C ALA A 30 17.67 0.11 19.81
N GLY A 31 17.31 -1.07 19.29
CA GLY A 31 17.13 -1.27 17.85
C GLY A 31 16.04 -0.36 17.26
N ALA A 32 14.88 -0.26 17.91
CA ALA A 32 13.80 0.63 17.47
C ALA A 32 14.25 2.09 17.43
N ARG A 33 15.02 2.53 18.43
CA ARG A 33 15.62 3.88 18.45
C ARG A 33 16.58 4.11 17.27
N SER A 34 17.47 3.15 17.01
CA SER A 34 18.42 3.26 15.88
C SER A 34 17.72 3.29 14.51
N THR A 35 16.65 2.50 14.33
CA THR A 35 15.86 2.51 13.09
C THR A 35 15.16 3.83 12.90
N GLN A 36 14.57 4.38 13.98
CA GLN A 36 13.92 5.69 13.93
C GLN A 36 14.91 6.80 13.59
N LEU A 37 16.10 6.78 14.18
CA LEU A 37 17.15 7.76 13.88
C LEU A 37 17.58 7.69 12.41
N LYS A 38 17.79 6.48 11.87
CA LYS A 38 18.12 6.31 10.44
C LYS A 38 17.04 6.87 9.52
N ARG A 39 15.76 6.65 9.83
CA ARG A 39 14.64 7.23 9.07
C ARG A 39 14.67 8.76 9.10
N LEU A 40 14.83 9.34 10.29
CA LEU A 40 14.90 10.80 10.45
C LEU A 40 16.07 11.42 9.67
N LEU A 41 17.23 10.75 9.66
CA LEU A 41 18.38 11.22 8.88
C LEU A 41 18.10 11.18 7.37
N TRP A 42 17.45 10.13 6.90
CA TRP A 42 17.07 10.01 5.49
C TRP A 42 16.02 11.05 5.08
N GLU A 43 15.02 11.28 5.92
CA GLU A 43 14.02 12.34 5.72
C GLU A 43 14.69 13.71 5.64
N TYR A 44 15.62 14.02 6.55
CA TYR A 44 16.37 15.27 6.54
C TYR A 44 17.17 15.46 5.25
N GLU A 45 17.88 14.42 4.79
CA GLU A 45 18.63 14.48 3.54
C GLU A 45 17.70 14.70 2.34
N THR A 46 16.57 13.99 2.32
CA THR A 46 15.54 14.13 1.29
C THR A 46 14.98 15.55 1.26
N MET A 47 14.62 16.11 2.41
CA MET A 47 14.13 17.49 2.52
C MET A 47 15.17 18.50 2.05
N ARG A 48 16.46 18.29 2.38
CA ARG A 48 17.55 19.16 1.92
C ARG A 48 17.66 19.18 0.40
N ILE A 49 17.48 18.03 -0.25
CA ILE A 49 17.51 17.91 -1.71
C ILE A 49 16.28 18.60 -2.32
N LEU A 50 15.09 18.32 -1.78
CA LEU A 50 13.82 18.88 -2.28
C LEU A 50 13.70 20.40 -2.06
N ALA A 51 14.40 20.96 -1.07
CA ALA A 51 14.37 22.39 -0.78
C ALA A 51 14.99 23.28 -1.87
N LYS A 52 15.73 22.71 -2.83
CA LYS A 52 16.38 23.45 -3.92
C LYS A 52 15.88 22.98 -5.28
N PRO A 53 14.68 23.42 -5.70
CA PRO A 53 14.17 23.09 -7.01
C PRO A 53 15.02 23.73 -8.11
N TYR A 54 15.14 23.03 -9.25
CA TYR A 54 15.89 23.51 -10.41
C TYR A 54 15.13 24.60 -11.20
N LEU A 55 13.81 24.44 -11.33
CA LEU A 55 12.92 25.40 -11.98
C LEU A 55 12.10 26.14 -10.96
N THR A 56 11.78 27.40 -11.26
CA THR A 56 10.72 28.11 -10.56
C THR A 56 9.35 27.66 -11.07
N GLU A 57 8.31 27.81 -10.26
CA GLU A 57 6.93 27.44 -10.62
C GLU A 57 6.49 28.07 -11.96
N ALA A 58 6.88 29.32 -12.21
CA ALA A 58 6.57 30.02 -13.46
C ALA A 58 7.25 29.39 -14.69
N GLN A 59 8.48 28.90 -14.53
CA GLN A 59 9.21 28.22 -15.61
C GLN A 59 8.60 26.84 -15.88
N GLU A 60 8.26 26.09 -14.83
CA GLU A 60 7.60 24.78 -14.94
C GLU A 60 6.24 24.88 -15.65
N ALA A 61 5.44 25.90 -15.32
CA ALA A 61 4.15 26.13 -15.97
C ALA A 61 4.27 26.41 -17.49
N SER A 62 5.38 26.99 -17.93
CA SER A 62 5.65 27.29 -19.35
C SER A 62 6.27 26.13 -20.14
N GLN A 63 6.61 25.03 -19.47
CA GLN A 63 7.30 23.90 -20.08
C GLN A 63 6.37 23.14 -21.05
N PRO A 64 6.78 22.82 -22.28
CA PRO A 64 5.90 22.21 -23.30
C PRO A 64 5.57 20.73 -23.08
N ASP A 65 6.20 20.05 -22.10
CA ASP A 65 6.13 18.60 -21.93
C ASP A 65 4.93 18.08 -21.10
N TRP A 66 4.02 18.97 -20.66
CA TRP A 66 2.75 18.56 -20.02
C TRP A 66 1.91 17.62 -20.88
N THR A 67 2.13 17.61 -22.19
CA THR A 67 1.43 16.78 -23.17
C THR A 67 1.52 15.30 -22.84
N LYS A 68 2.68 14.79 -22.42
CA LYS A 68 2.81 13.35 -22.06
C LYS A 68 2.09 12.99 -20.77
N ALA A 69 2.17 13.85 -19.76
CA ALA A 69 1.46 13.64 -18.50
C ALA A 69 -0.06 13.69 -18.71
N GLN A 70 -0.53 14.60 -19.56
CA GLN A 70 -1.94 14.69 -19.95
C GLN A 70 -2.37 13.48 -20.81
N GLU A 71 -1.53 13.00 -21.73
CA GLU A 71 -1.78 11.79 -22.51
C GLU A 71 -1.90 10.56 -21.62
N ASP A 72 -1.01 10.41 -20.64
CA ASP A 72 -1.03 9.29 -19.69
C ASP A 72 -2.24 9.35 -18.77
N LEU A 73 -2.62 10.55 -18.29
CA LEU A 73 -3.87 10.77 -17.56
C LEU A 73 -5.08 10.40 -18.42
N ALA A 74 -5.13 10.86 -19.67
CA ALA A 74 -6.21 10.54 -20.60
C ALA A 74 -6.31 9.04 -20.90
N ARG A 75 -5.17 8.35 -21.07
CA ARG A 75 -5.12 6.89 -21.23
C ARG A 75 -5.63 6.17 -19.99
N HIS A 76 -5.22 6.61 -18.80
CA HIS A 76 -5.66 6.01 -17.54
C HIS A 76 -7.16 6.22 -17.32
N GLU A 77 -7.70 7.40 -17.62
CA GLU A 77 -9.13 7.67 -17.55
C GLU A 77 -9.93 6.85 -18.58
N ALA A 78 -9.44 6.75 -19.81
CA ALA A 78 -10.04 5.91 -20.85
C ALA A 78 -10.04 4.42 -20.44
N MET A 79 -8.93 3.92 -19.89
CA MET A 79 -8.83 2.56 -19.35
C MET A 79 -9.84 2.36 -18.23
N ARG A 80 -9.93 3.28 -17.25
CA ARG A 80 -10.89 3.19 -16.14
C ARG A 80 -12.35 3.14 -16.62
N LEU A 81 -12.71 3.97 -17.60
CA LEU A 81 -14.05 3.96 -18.20
C LEU A 81 -14.33 2.65 -18.95
N ASN A 82 -13.33 2.10 -19.62
CA ASN A 82 -13.45 0.84 -20.36
C ASN A 82 -13.53 -0.37 -19.41
N MET A 83 -12.81 -0.39 -18.29
CA MET A 83 -12.84 -1.47 -17.29
C MET A 83 -14.17 -1.59 -16.55
N ARG A 84 -15.00 -0.55 -16.55
CA ARG A 84 -16.34 -0.59 -15.93
C ARG A 84 -17.35 -1.37 -16.78
N LYS A 85 -17.05 -1.64 -18.06
CA LYS A 85 -17.89 -2.48 -18.90
C LYS A 85 -17.62 -3.94 -18.55
N HIS A 86 -18.64 -4.64 -18.07
CA HIS A 86 -18.56 -6.08 -17.87
C HIS A 86 -18.17 -6.76 -19.20
N PRO A 87 -17.35 -7.83 -19.16
CA PRO A 87 -17.02 -8.57 -20.38
C PRO A 87 -18.31 -9.05 -21.04
N HIS A 88 -18.39 -8.91 -22.36
CA HIS A 88 -19.50 -9.47 -23.13
C HIS A 88 -19.53 -10.99 -22.94
N ARG A 89 -20.73 -11.54 -22.69
CA ARG A 89 -20.95 -13.00 -22.68
C ARG A 89 -21.39 -13.41 -24.07
N LEU A 90 -20.63 -14.29 -24.73
CA LEU A 90 -20.97 -14.79 -26.05
C LEU A 90 -21.88 -16.00 -25.93
N MET A 91 -22.78 -16.21 -26.90
CA MET A 91 -23.62 -17.41 -26.92
C MET A 91 -22.80 -18.69 -27.14
N GLU A 92 -21.66 -18.57 -27.82
CA GLU A 92 -20.70 -19.66 -28.02
C GLU A 92 -20.20 -20.25 -26.70
N ASP A 93 -19.94 -19.40 -25.68
CA ASP A 93 -19.52 -19.85 -24.35
C ASP A 93 -20.57 -20.77 -23.70
N HIS A 94 -21.86 -20.50 -23.97
CA HIS A 94 -22.96 -21.33 -23.46
C HIS A 94 -23.13 -22.61 -24.28
N LEU A 95 -22.96 -22.56 -25.61
CA LEU A 95 -23.15 -23.70 -26.50
C LEU A 95 -22.00 -24.72 -26.39
N ASN A 96 -20.76 -24.26 -26.18
CA ASN A 96 -19.59 -25.12 -25.97
C ASN A 96 -19.75 -26.00 -24.72
N HIS A 97 -20.50 -25.55 -23.72
CA HIS A 97 -20.77 -26.37 -22.54
C HIS A 97 -21.60 -27.63 -22.86
N LEU A 98 -22.41 -27.60 -23.92
CA LEU A 98 -23.21 -28.76 -24.36
C LEU A 98 -22.34 -29.82 -25.04
N GLU A 99 -21.16 -29.46 -25.53
CA GLU A 99 -20.22 -30.40 -26.16
C GLU A 99 -19.52 -31.31 -25.15
N CYS A 100 -19.52 -30.95 -23.85
CA CYS A 100 -18.90 -31.74 -22.80
C CYS A 100 -19.49 -33.16 -22.67
N GLY A 101 -20.72 -33.38 -23.15
CA GLY A 101 -21.40 -34.69 -23.17
C GLY A 101 -21.39 -35.38 -24.53
N ARG A 102 -20.68 -34.85 -25.54
CA ARG A 102 -20.67 -35.43 -26.89
C ARG A 102 -19.98 -36.81 -26.86
N GLN A 103 -20.71 -37.84 -27.23
CA GLN A 103 -20.15 -39.16 -27.49
C GLN A 103 -19.89 -39.31 -29.00
N PHE A 104 -18.80 -39.99 -29.34
CA PHE A 104 -18.43 -40.28 -30.73
C PHE A 104 -18.95 -41.68 -31.06
N GLU A 105 -19.67 -41.81 -32.17
CA GLU A 105 -20.08 -43.08 -32.78
C GLU A 105 -18.93 -43.75 -33.53
#